data_AF-A0A9P8QKL4-F1
#
_entry.id   AF-A0A9P8QKL4-F1
#
_cell.length_a   1.000
_cell.length_b   1.000
_cell.length_c   1.000
_cell.angle_alpha   90.00
_cell.angle_beta   90.00
_cell.angle_gamma   90.00
#
_symmetry.space_group_name_H-M   'P 1'
#
loop_
_entity.id
_entity.type
_entity.pdbx_description
1 polymer ?
#
loop_
_entity_poly.entity_id
_entity_poly.type
_entity_poly.pdbx_seq_one_letter_code
_entity_poly.pdbx_strand_id
1 'polypeptide(L)'
;MSRLFQIVRPAFKLNYQIIPEGEEPLYKVVNSRYARGAPDLALHDGTHPATPTLAMCHMPKFSRHLKIGFGDPAGPEPVVWEDFIQPRKGSCERRISAVFSGHDTISDEGSGERQEFVWKGTRHVGVPGKKLHSTSGRNRKLVDERGEVVAIFTYDTTIGVTGWLQINVDRGRDFDVMVMITALGIIEGIRRR
;
A
#
# COMPACT_ATOMS: atom_id res chain seq x y z
N MET A 1 -0.66 -12.01 15.19
CA MET A 1 -1.52 -10.94 15.77
C MET A 1 -1.96 -10.02 14.65
N SER A 2 -3.10 -9.33 14.76
CA SER A 2 -3.50 -8.32 13.78
C SER A 2 -2.90 -6.96 14.13
N ARG A 3 -2.37 -6.25 13.15
CA ARG A 3 -1.82 -4.89 13.29
C ARG A 3 -2.80 -3.90 12.68
N LEU A 4 -3.05 -2.78 13.37
CA LEU A 4 -3.95 -1.74 12.88
C LEU A 4 -3.19 -0.43 12.68
N PHE A 5 -3.45 0.22 11.54
CA PHE A 5 -2.86 1.49 11.16
C PHE A 5 -3.94 2.48 10.76
N GLN A 6 -3.84 3.70 11.26
CA GLN A 6 -4.56 4.85 10.74
C GLN A 6 -3.74 5.48 9.62
N ILE A 7 -4.36 5.70 8.46
CA ILE A 7 -3.75 6.43 7.35
C ILE A 7 -4.35 7.82 7.33
N VAL A 8 -3.51 8.81 7.62
CA VAL A 8 -3.90 10.22 7.61
C VAL A 8 -3.32 10.93 6.40
N ARG A 9 -4.07 11.89 5.89
CA ARG A 9 -3.63 12.86 4.88
C ARG A 9 -4.11 14.23 5.35
N PRO A 10 -3.29 14.95 6.15
CA PRO A 10 -3.71 16.21 6.76
C PRO A 10 -4.31 17.17 5.73
N ALA A 11 -5.30 17.95 6.16
CA ALA A 11 -5.97 18.90 5.28
C ALA A 11 -4.95 19.81 4.59
N PHE A 12 -5.15 20.06 3.29
CA PHE A 12 -4.26 20.87 2.45
C PHE A 12 -2.82 20.34 2.28
N LYS A 13 -2.50 19.15 2.81
CA LYS A 13 -1.24 18.44 2.54
C LYS A 13 -1.46 17.35 1.49
N LEU A 14 -0.41 17.05 0.73
CA LEU A 14 -0.44 15.98 -0.27
C LEU A 14 0.00 14.64 0.32
N ASN A 15 0.96 14.70 1.24
CA ASN A 15 1.63 13.55 1.85
C ASN A 15 0.73 12.83 2.85
N TYR A 16 1.00 11.54 3.03
CA TYR A 16 0.35 10.71 4.02
C TYR A 16 1.26 10.45 5.21
N GLN A 17 0.64 10.09 6.33
CA GLN A 17 1.32 9.45 7.44
C GLN A 17 0.56 8.17 7.79
N ILE A 18 1.31 7.15 8.18
CA ILE A 18 0.78 5.87 8.64
C ILE A 18 1.12 5.76 10.12
N ILE A 19 0.08 5.65 10.94
CA ILE A 19 0.14 5.73 12.40
C ILE A 19 -0.36 4.40 12.94
N PRO A 20 0.46 3.58 13.63
CA PRO A 20 -0.02 2.40 14.34
C PRO A 20 -1.06 2.80 15.40
N GLU A 21 -2.04 1.96 15.67
CA GLU A 21 -3.10 2.28 16.63
C GLU A 21 -2.53 2.52 18.04
N GLY A 22 -2.77 3.71 18.58
CA GLY A 22 -2.32 4.09 19.93
C GLY A 22 -0.88 4.61 20.00
N GLU A 23 -0.21 4.78 18.86
CA GLU A 23 1.21 5.15 18.80
C GLU A 23 1.44 6.45 18.00
N GLU A 24 2.68 6.93 18.04
CA GLU A 24 3.16 8.02 17.19
C GLU A 24 3.28 7.58 15.72
N PRO A 25 3.26 8.50 14.74
CA PRO A 25 3.41 8.15 13.34
C PRO A 25 4.69 7.36 13.08
N LEU A 26 4.57 6.20 12.45
CA LEU A 26 5.69 5.31 12.16
C LEU A 26 6.28 5.58 10.77
N TYR A 27 5.42 5.88 9.79
CA TYR A 27 5.85 6.08 8.41
C TYR A 27 5.30 7.36 7.79
N LYS A 28 6.10 7.96 6.90
CA LYS A 28 5.71 9.06 6.03
C LYS A 28 5.62 8.57 4.59
N VAL A 29 4.57 9.00 3.89
CA VAL A 29 4.45 8.76 2.44
C VAL A 29 4.46 10.09 1.71
N VAL A 30 5.52 10.33 0.95
CA VAL A 30 5.60 11.49 0.07
C VAL A 30 4.74 11.24 -1.16
N ASN A 31 3.89 12.21 -1.51
CA ASN A 31 3.01 12.13 -2.68
C ASN A 31 3.39 13.21 -3.70
N SER A 32 4.05 12.76 -4.76
CA SER A 32 4.53 13.61 -5.84
C SER A 32 3.52 13.61 -6.98
N ARG A 33 2.81 14.71 -7.17
CA ARG A 33 1.81 14.85 -8.27
C ARG A 33 2.42 15.21 -9.62
N TYR A 34 3.61 15.81 -9.63
CA TYR A 34 4.19 16.42 -10.83
C TYR A 34 5.66 16.09 -11.05
N ALA A 35 6.20 15.07 -10.37
CA ALA A 35 7.62 14.82 -10.44
C ALA A 35 8.04 14.24 -11.80
N ARG A 36 8.96 14.94 -12.46
CA ARG A 36 9.71 14.40 -13.59
C ARG A 36 10.83 13.53 -13.01
N GLY A 37 10.62 12.21 -12.98
CA GLY A 37 11.62 11.23 -12.56
C GLY A 37 11.52 10.73 -11.11
N ALA A 38 10.74 11.38 -10.24
CA ALA A 38 10.49 10.85 -8.89
C ALA A 38 9.26 9.92 -8.87
N PRO A 39 9.18 8.97 -7.92
CA PRO A 39 7.99 8.13 -7.74
C PRO A 39 6.79 8.96 -7.32
N ASP A 40 5.60 8.51 -7.74
CA ASP A 40 4.32 9.16 -7.44
C ASP A 40 3.98 9.06 -5.96
N LEU A 41 4.33 7.93 -5.32
CA LEU A 41 4.34 7.74 -3.88
C LEU A 41 5.69 7.16 -3.45
N ALA A 42 6.25 7.63 -2.34
CA ALA A 42 7.42 7.04 -1.68
C ALA A 42 7.13 6.87 -0.19
N LEU A 43 7.20 5.64 0.30
CA LEU A 43 7.05 5.26 1.70
C LEU A 43 8.43 5.25 2.37
N HIS A 44 8.60 6.06 3.40
CA HIS A 44 9.87 6.23 4.09
C HIS A 44 9.87 5.54 5.45
N ASP A 45 11.05 5.07 5.86
CA ASP A 45 11.28 4.47 7.16
C ASP A 45 11.37 5.51 8.28
N GLY A 46 10.24 6.10 8.63
CA GLY A 46 10.14 7.15 9.63
C GLY A 46 9.27 8.31 9.19
N THR A 47 9.25 9.35 10.02
CA THR A 47 8.37 10.51 9.86
C THR A 47 8.96 11.63 9.01
N HIS A 48 10.20 11.47 8.52
CA HIS A 48 10.94 12.48 7.78
C HIS A 48 11.29 11.98 6.36
N PRO A 49 11.16 12.80 5.29
CA PRO A 49 11.44 12.36 3.92
C PRO A 49 12.92 12.13 3.63
N ALA A 50 13.81 12.44 4.58
CA ALA A 50 15.24 12.15 4.49
C ALA A 50 15.58 10.75 5.01
N THR A 51 14.63 10.03 5.60
CA THR A 51 14.86 8.64 5.98
C THR A 51 14.79 7.73 4.75
N PRO A 52 15.43 6.54 4.81
CA PRO A 52 15.47 5.60 3.70
C PRO A 52 14.08 5.30 3.12
N THR A 53 14.02 5.15 1.79
CA THR A 53 12.77 4.76 1.13
C THR A 53 12.60 3.25 1.23
N LEU A 54 11.50 2.79 1.81
CA LEU A 54 11.17 1.37 1.94
C LEU A 54 10.49 0.84 0.68
N ALA A 55 9.57 1.62 0.12
CA ALA A 55 8.88 1.27 -1.10
C ALA A 55 8.39 2.50 -1.87
N MET A 56 8.19 2.31 -3.17
CA MET A 56 7.76 3.34 -4.09
C MET A 56 6.59 2.84 -4.93
N CYS A 57 5.73 3.75 -5.37
CA CYS A 57 4.71 3.48 -6.38
C CYS A 57 4.88 4.44 -7.55
N HIS A 58 4.98 3.90 -8.76
CA HIS A 58 4.83 4.66 -10.00
C HIS A 58 3.45 4.45 -10.60
N MET A 59 2.86 5.55 -11.07
CA MET A 59 1.54 5.63 -11.68
C MET A 59 1.65 6.22 -13.09
N PRO A 60 2.06 5.42 -14.09
CA PRO A 60 2.23 5.91 -15.45
C PRO A 60 0.95 6.54 -15.99
N LYS A 61 1.08 7.71 -16.63
CA LYS A 61 -0.06 8.41 -17.25
C LYS A 61 -0.74 7.50 -18.27
N PHE A 62 -2.07 7.52 -18.28
CA PHE A 62 -2.93 6.69 -19.15
C PHE A 62 -2.81 5.17 -18.94
N SER A 63 -1.99 4.71 -17.99
CA SER A 63 -1.95 3.31 -17.60
C SER A 63 -2.99 3.01 -16.52
N ARG A 64 -3.54 1.80 -16.59
CA ARG A 64 -4.31 1.23 -15.48
C ARG A 64 -3.42 0.48 -14.49
N HIS A 65 -2.24 0.06 -14.94
CA HIS A 65 -1.25 -0.68 -14.17
C HIS A 65 -0.34 0.29 -13.42
N LEU A 66 0.05 -0.08 -12.21
CA LEU A 66 1.03 0.63 -11.39
C LEU A 66 2.28 -0.24 -11.29
N LYS A 67 3.40 0.36 -10.92
CA LYS A 67 4.62 -0.37 -10.57
C LYS A 67 5.00 -0.08 -9.13
N ILE A 68 5.39 -1.12 -8.39
CA ILE A 68 5.84 -1.00 -7.01
C ILE A 68 7.33 -1.33 -6.97
N GLY A 69 8.13 -0.45 -6.39
CA GLY A 69 9.55 -0.70 -6.14
C GLY A 69 9.76 -0.94 -4.65
N PHE A 70 10.54 -1.94 -4.28
CA PHE A 70 10.93 -2.26 -2.91
C PHE A 70 12.42 -2.01 -2.72
N GLY A 71 12.77 -1.33 -1.63
CA GLY A 71 14.14 -0.90 -1.33
C GLY A 71 14.41 0.57 -1.60
N ASP A 72 15.54 1.05 -1.07
CA ASP A 72 15.96 2.44 -1.16
C ASP A 72 16.77 2.67 -2.44
N PRO A 73 16.35 3.56 -3.36
CA PRO A 73 17.13 3.87 -4.56
C PRO A 73 18.49 4.52 -4.26
N ALA A 74 18.69 5.07 -3.05
CA ALA A 74 19.99 5.56 -2.60
C ALA A 74 20.83 4.51 -1.85
N GLY A 75 20.25 3.32 -1.62
CA GLY A 75 20.92 2.21 -0.94
C GLY A 75 21.89 1.45 -1.84
N PRO A 76 22.70 0.55 -1.26
CA PRO A 76 23.65 -0.28 -1.99
C PRO A 76 22.96 -1.42 -2.78
N GLU A 77 21.80 -1.87 -2.31
CA GLU A 77 21.03 -2.95 -2.91
C GLU A 77 20.13 -2.46 -4.04
N PRO A 78 19.93 -3.24 -5.12
CA PRO A 78 19.04 -2.86 -6.20
C PRO A 78 17.57 -2.84 -5.74
N VAL A 79 16.81 -1.89 -6.27
CA VAL A 79 15.36 -1.83 -6.06
C VAL A 79 14.68 -2.99 -6.80
N VAL A 80 13.90 -3.79 -6.08
CA VAL A 80 13.10 -4.87 -6.65
C VAL A 80 11.79 -4.29 -7.20
N TRP A 81 11.52 -4.48 -8.49
CA TRP A 81 10.36 -3.91 -9.16
C TRP A 81 9.29 -4.96 -9.46
N GLU A 82 8.09 -4.74 -8.95
CA GLU A 82 6.92 -5.60 -9.14
C GLU A 82 5.79 -4.88 -9.87
N ASP A 83 5.10 -5.60 -10.74
CA ASP A 83 3.95 -5.09 -11.47
C ASP A 83 2.67 -5.17 -10.62
N PHE A 84 1.99 -4.04 -10.47
CA PHE A 84 0.72 -3.95 -9.74
C PHE A 84 -0.45 -3.74 -10.71
N ILE A 85 -1.00 -4.87 -11.14
CA ILE A 85 -1.80 -5.02 -12.36
C ILE A 85 -3.28 -4.86 -12.05
N GLN A 86 -3.98 -4.05 -12.85
CA GLN A 86 -5.44 -4.04 -12.90
C GLN A 86 -5.89 -4.95 -14.06
N PRO A 87 -6.34 -6.20 -13.81
CA PRO A 87 -6.51 -7.21 -14.85
C PRO A 87 -7.60 -6.85 -15.86
N ARG A 88 -8.68 -6.23 -15.40
CA ARG A 88 -9.81 -5.80 -16.25
C ARG A 88 -10.07 -4.31 -16.08
N LYS A 89 -10.33 -3.62 -17.19
CA LYS A 89 -10.73 -2.20 -17.19
C LYS A 89 -12.01 -2.03 -16.36
N GLY A 90 -12.03 -1.05 -15.46
CA GLY A 90 -13.17 -0.80 -14.55
C GLY A 90 -13.28 -1.74 -13.35
N SER A 91 -12.48 -2.82 -13.28
CA SER A 91 -12.47 -3.70 -12.12
C SER A 91 -11.91 -2.99 -10.88
N CYS A 92 -12.46 -3.27 -9.70
CA CYS A 92 -11.87 -2.86 -8.42
C CYS A 92 -10.74 -3.80 -7.96
N GLU A 93 -10.40 -4.78 -8.78
CA GLU A 93 -9.32 -5.73 -8.50
C GLU A 93 -7.96 -5.18 -8.92
N ARG A 94 -6.94 -5.43 -8.09
CA ARG A 94 -5.55 -5.30 -8.48
C ARG A 94 -4.72 -6.45 -7.92
N ARG A 95 -3.75 -6.91 -8.70
CA ARG A 95 -2.90 -8.06 -8.38
C ARG A 95 -1.46 -7.63 -8.27
N ILE A 96 -0.78 -8.10 -7.24
CA ILE A 96 0.67 -7.98 -7.08
C ILE A 96 1.21 -9.37 -6.77
N SER A 97 2.37 -9.68 -7.33
CA SER A 97 3.16 -10.83 -6.96
C SER A 97 4.43 -10.33 -6.31
N ALA A 98 4.94 -11.04 -5.30
CA ALA A 98 6.21 -10.71 -4.66
C ALA A 98 6.88 -11.99 -4.17
N VAL A 99 8.21 -12.01 -4.18
CA VAL A 99 9.01 -13.09 -3.61
C VAL A 99 9.46 -12.66 -2.22
N PHE A 100 9.14 -13.47 -1.20
CA PHE A 100 9.61 -13.26 0.17
C PHE A 100 10.72 -14.26 0.46
N SER A 101 11.92 -13.75 0.72
CA SER A 101 13.02 -14.57 1.24
C SER A 101 12.82 -14.84 2.74
N GLY A 102 13.50 -15.85 3.29
CA GLY A 102 13.33 -16.30 4.68
C GLY A 102 13.66 -15.28 5.78
N HIS A 103 14.14 -14.09 5.42
CA HIS A 103 14.37 -12.96 6.33
C HIS A 103 13.27 -11.88 6.21
N ASP A 104 12.07 -12.24 5.77
CA ASP A 104 10.95 -11.32 5.53
C ASP A 104 11.31 -10.14 4.61
N THR A 105 12.29 -10.37 3.73
CA THR A 105 12.80 -9.36 2.79
C THR A 105 12.28 -9.68 1.41
N ILE A 106 11.72 -8.68 0.72
CA ILE A 106 11.33 -8.81 -0.68
C ILE A 106 12.58 -8.84 -1.54
N SER A 107 12.68 -9.88 -2.37
CA SER A 107 13.87 -10.18 -3.15
C SER A 107 13.55 -10.39 -4.62
N ASP A 108 14.57 -10.34 -5.47
CA ASP A 108 14.43 -10.56 -6.90
C ASP A 108 14.13 -12.04 -7.23
N GLU A 109 13.62 -12.27 -8.44
CA GLU A 109 13.23 -13.58 -8.96
C GLU A 109 14.39 -14.59 -8.84
N GLY A 110 14.15 -15.70 -8.13
CA GLY A 110 15.12 -16.81 -7.97
C GLY A 110 15.54 -17.14 -6.54
N SER A 111 15.07 -16.38 -5.55
CA SER A 111 15.51 -16.48 -4.14
C SER A 111 14.47 -17.01 -3.15
N GLY A 112 13.25 -17.32 -3.60
CA GLY A 112 12.15 -17.79 -2.74
C GLY A 112 10.89 -18.18 -3.52
N GLU A 113 9.83 -18.52 -2.79
CA GLU A 113 8.51 -18.81 -3.36
C GLU A 113 7.78 -17.50 -3.70
N ARG A 114 7.31 -17.39 -4.95
CA ARG A 114 6.54 -16.24 -5.41
C ARG A 114 5.11 -16.36 -4.91
N GLN A 115 4.65 -15.35 -4.16
CA GLN A 115 3.29 -15.29 -3.62
C GLN A 115 2.47 -14.24 -4.38
N GLU A 116 1.25 -14.60 -4.76
CA GLU A 116 0.27 -13.69 -5.39
C GLU A 116 -0.75 -13.16 -4.38
N PHE A 117 -1.03 -11.85 -4.47
CA PHE A 117 -2.04 -11.19 -3.67
C PHE A 117 -2.99 -10.36 -4.54
N VAL A 118 -4.26 -10.37 -4.17
CA VAL A 118 -5.31 -9.65 -4.89
C VAL A 118 -6.05 -8.69 -3.98
N TRP A 119 -5.88 -7.40 -4.22
CA TRP A 119 -6.77 -6.37 -3.68
C TRP A 119 -8.11 -6.46 -4.39
N LYS A 120 -9.21 -6.59 -3.65
CA LYS A 120 -10.58 -6.61 -4.16
C LYS A 120 -11.40 -5.48 -3.54
N GLY A 121 -12.30 -4.88 -4.32
CA GLY A 121 -13.34 -3.98 -3.80
C GLY A 121 -14.30 -4.73 -2.88
N THR A 122 -14.73 -4.10 -1.80
CA THR A 122 -15.69 -4.70 -0.85
C THR A 122 -16.72 -3.69 -0.37
N ARG A 123 -17.94 -4.17 -0.09
CA ARG A 123 -19.04 -3.38 0.51
C ARG A 123 -19.44 -3.88 1.90
N HIS A 124 -18.93 -5.04 2.31
CA HIS A 124 -19.38 -5.77 3.50
C HIS A 124 -18.25 -6.10 4.49
N VAL A 125 -16.99 -5.93 4.06
CA VAL A 125 -15.81 -6.20 4.90
C VAL A 125 -15.17 -4.86 5.24
N GLY A 126 -15.02 -4.60 6.52
CA GLY A 126 -14.35 -3.42 7.07
C GLY A 126 -13.52 -3.78 8.29
N VAL A 127 -12.68 -2.85 8.72
CA VAL A 127 -11.93 -2.94 9.97
C VAL A 127 -12.94 -2.94 11.13
N PRO A 128 -12.88 -3.91 12.06
CA PRO A 128 -13.77 -3.96 13.22
C PRO A 128 -13.75 -2.65 14.01
N GLY A 129 -14.92 -2.21 14.46
CA GLY A 129 -15.07 -0.96 15.22
C GLY A 129 -14.95 0.33 14.42
N LYS A 130 -14.61 0.28 13.12
CA LYS A 130 -14.56 1.46 12.24
C LYS A 130 -15.80 1.50 11.33
N LYS A 131 -16.26 2.71 11.00
CA LYS A 131 -17.48 2.90 10.20
C LYS A 131 -17.25 2.47 8.75
N LEU A 132 -18.01 1.45 8.31
CA LEU A 132 -17.95 0.98 6.94
C LEU A 132 -18.91 1.78 6.04
N HIS A 133 -18.35 2.56 5.12
CA HIS A 133 -19.12 3.26 4.10
C HIS A 133 -19.31 2.34 2.87
N SER A 134 -20.34 1.48 2.89
CA SER A 134 -20.58 0.45 1.88
C SER A 134 -20.74 0.98 0.44
N THR A 135 -21.18 2.23 0.28
CA THR A 135 -21.37 2.91 -1.01
C THR A 135 -20.10 3.58 -1.56
N SER A 136 -19.05 3.74 -0.74
CA SER A 136 -17.85 4.52 -1.08
C SER A 136 -17.09 3.97 -2.30
N GLY A 137 -17.20 2.67 -2.59
CA GLY A 137 -16.42 2.01 -3.65
C GLY A 137 -14.90 2.04 -3.41
N ARG A 138 -14.43 2.56 -2.26
CA ARG A 138 -13.01 2.69 -1.89
C ARG A 138 -12.54 1.69 -0.84
N ASN A 139 -13.45 0.97 -0.17
CA ASN A 139 -13.05 -0.10 0.75
C ASN A 139 -12.43 -1.25 -0.03
N ARG A 140 -11.36 -1.83 0.51
CA ARG A 140 -10.60 -2.90 -0.13
C ARG A 140 -10.31 -4.01 0.87
N LYS A 141 -10.20 -5.24 0.37
CA LYS A 141 -9.61 -6.37 1.10
C LYS A 141 -8.50 -6.98 0.27
N LEU A 142 -7.40 -7.36 0.89
CA LEU A 142 -6.32 -8.11 0.26
C LEU A 142 -6.56 -9.58 0.54
N VAL A 143 -6.53 -10.40 -0.49
CA VAL A 143 -6.57 -11.86 -0.36
C VAL A 143 -5.29 -12.47 -0.90
N ASP A 144 -4.86 -13.57 -0.30
CA ASP A 144 -3.77 -14.39 -0.83
C ASP A 144 -4.30 -15.47 -1.80
N GLU A 145 -3.41 -16.34 -2.26
CA GLU A 145 -3.70 -17.45 -3.18
C GLU A 145 -4.74 -18.45 -2.65
N ARG A 146 -4.82 -18.60 -1.33
CA ARG A 146 -5.80 -19.48 -0.66
C ARG A 146 -7.17 -18.80 -0.54
N GLY A 147 -7.26 -17.53 -0.89
CA GLY A 147 -8.47 -16.72 -0.76
C GLY A 147 -8.68 -16.17 0.66
N GLU A 148 -7.68 -16.28 1.54
CA GLU A 148 -7.75 -15.79 2.91
C GLU A 148 -7.59 -14.27 2.94
N VAL A 149 -8.35 -13.58 3.81
CA VAL A 149 -8.26 -12.12 3.93
C VAL A 149 -7.07 -11.75 4.81
N VAL A 150 -5.96 -11.39 4.16
CA VAL A 150 -4.71 -11.04 4.84
C VAL A 150 -4.62 -9.57 5.24
N ALA A 151 -5.37 -8.68 4.59
CA ALA A 151 -5.48 -7.28 5.00
C ALA A 151 -6.82 -6.64 4.60
N ILE A 152 -7.22 -5.58 5.30
CA ILE A 152 -8.46 -4.83 5.05
C ILE A 152 -8.15 -3.33 5.10
N PHE A 153 -8.59 -2.60 4.08
CA PHE A 153 -8.60 -1.14 4.08
C PHE A 153 -10.04 -0.62 4.11
N THR A 154 -10.37 0.16 5.14
CA THR A 154 -11.67 0.83 5.30
C THR A 154 -11.50 2.32 5.08
N TYR A 155 -12.21 2.83 4.08
CA TYR A 155 -12.15 4.25 3.74
C TYR A 155 -12.88 5.10 4.77
N ASP A 156 -12.28 6.22 5.16
CA ASP A 156 -12.87 7.18 6.09
C ASP A 156 -13.19 8.50 5.37
N THR A 157 -14.35 9.09 5.67
CA THR A 157 -14.80 10.36 5.10
C THR A 157 -14.33 11.58 5.90
N THR A 158 -13.78 11.38 7.09
CA THR A 158 -13.34 12.45 7.99
C THR A 158 -12.21 13.25 7.35
N ILE A 159 -12.32 14.58 7.41
CA ILE A 159 -11.30 15.49 6.88
C ILE A 159 -9.96 15.20 7.57
N GLY A 160 -8.90 15.08 6.78
CA GLY A 160 -7.56 14.76 7.30
C GLY A 160 -7.29 13.27 7.47
N VAL A 161 -8.32 12.41 7.40
CA VAL A 161 -8.21 10.95 7.50
C VAL A 161 -8.45 10.34 6.13
N THR A 162 -7.62 9.38 5.73
CA THR A 162 -7.83 8.62 4.50
C THR A 162 -8.55 7.29 4.76
N GLY A 163 -8.22 6.62 5.86
CA GLY A 163 -8.84 5.36 6.22
C GLY A 163 -8.06 4.60 7.28
N TRP A 164 -8.49 3.37 7.51
CA TRP A 164 -7.90 2.43 8.45
C TRP A 164 -7.43 1.19 7.69
N LEU A 165 -6.19 0.78 7.91
CA LEU A 165 -5.59 -0.41 7.33
C LEU A 165 -5.31 -1.42 8.44
N GLN A 166 -5.92 -2.59 8.35
CA GLN A 166 -5.64 -3.72 9.23
C GLN A 166 -4.91 -4.81 8.47
N ILE A 167 -3.84 -5.34 9.05
CA ILE A 167 -3.10 -6.49 8.55
C ILE A 167 -3.35 -7.66 9.49
N ASN A 168 -3.85 -8.77 8.96
CA ASN A 168 -4.37 -9.91 9.73
C ASN A 168 -3.35 -11.03 9.93
N VAL A 169 -2.27 -11.02 9.16
CA VAL A 169 -1.23 -12.05 9.16
C VAL A 169 0.11 -11.46 9.49
N ASP A 170 0.97 -12.25 10.13
CA ASP A 170 2.33 -11.85 10.43
C ASP A 170 3.28 -12.54 9.44
N ARG A 171 3.65 -11.84 8.36
CA ARG A 171 4.62 -12.26 7.34
C ARG A 171 5.82 -11.32 7.28
N GLY A 172 6.11 -10.66 8.41
CA GLY A 172 7.22 -9.73 8.55
C GLY A 172 7.02 -8.35 7.95
N ARG A 173 8.11 -7.57 7.97
CA ARG A 173 8.09 -6.13 7.73
C ARG A 173 7.85 -5.78 6.26
N ASP A 174 8.50 -6.45 5.32
CA ASP A 174 8.35 -6.07 3.91
C ASP A 174 6.97 -6.43 3.38
N PHE A 175 6.33 -7.46 3.95
CA PHE A 175 4.92 -7.72 3.70
C PHE A 175 4.06 -6.53 4.13
N ASP A 176 4.27 -5.99 5.33
CA ASP A 176 3.53 -4.80 5.81
C ASP A 176 3.76 -3.59 4.89
N VAL A 177 5.01 -3.35 4.51
CA VAL A 177 5.40 -2.30 3.56
C VAL A 177 4.67 -2.48 2.21
N MET A 178 4.63 -3.70 1.67
CA MET A 178 3.88 -4.04 0.45
C MET A 178 2.39 -3.73 0.61
N VAL A 179 1.77 -4.17 1.70
CA VAL A 179 0.35 -3.92 1.95
C VAL A 179 0.08 -2.42 2.02
N MET A 180 0.91 -1.65 2.74
CA MET A 180 0.76 -0.21 2.90
C MET A 180 0.89 0.55 1.57
N ILE A 181 1.96 0.31 0.81
CA ILE A 181 2.21 1.04 -0.44
C ILE A 181 1.19 0.69 -1.52
N THR A 182 0.76 -0.58 -1.60
CA THR A 182 -0.24 -1.00 -2.59
C THR A 182 -1.65 -0.50 -2.26
N ALA A 183 -2.03 -0.47 -0.97
CA ALA A 183 -3.27 0.15 -0.51
C ALA A 183 -3.30 1.65 -0.88
N LEU A 184 -2.24 2.38 -0.56
CA LEU A 184 -2.11 3.80 -0.92
C LEU A 184 -2.05 4.02 -2.43
N GLY A 185 -1.39 3.13 -3.17
CA GLY A 185 -1.34 3.16 -4.63
C GLY A 185 -2.73 3.08 -5.27
N ILE A 186 -3.61 2.22 -4.73
CA ILE A 186 -5.02 2.17 -5.14
C ILE A 186 -5.73 3.49 -4.84
N ILE A 187 -5.61 3.98 -3.61
CA ILE A 187 -6.38 5.14 -3.14
C ILE A 187 -5.96 6.42 -3.85
N GLU A 188 -4.67 6.67 -3.99
CA GLU A 188 -4.17 7.82 -4.74
C GLU A 188 -4.49 7.67 -6.23
N GLY A 189 -4.39 6.47 -6.79
CA GLY A 189 -4.80 6.20 -8.17
C GLY A 189 -6.28 6.50 -8.44
N ILE A 190 -7.17 6.27 -7.46
CA ILE A 190 -8.59 6.67 -7.54
C ILE A 190 -8.74 8.19 -7.43
N ARG A 191 -7.94 8.87 -6.59
CA ARG A 191 -8.00 10.32 -6.40
C ARG A 191 -7.48 11.13 -7.59
N ARG A 192 -6.59 10.54 -8.40
CA ARG A 192 -5.97 11.19 -9.57
C ARG A 192 -6.77 11.00 -10.87
N ARG A 193 -7.78 10.14 -10.87
CA ARG A 193 -8.73 9.96 -11.97
C ARG A 193 -9.93 10.88 -11.77
#